data_AF-A0A2M7WTX8-F1
#
_entry.id   AF-A0A2M7WTX8-F1
#
_cell.length_a   1.000
_cell.length_b   1.000
_cell.length_c   1.000
_cell.angle_alpha   90.00
_cell.angle_beta   90.00
_cell.angle_gamma   90.00
#
_symmetry.space_group_name_H-M   'P 1'
#
loop_
_entity.id
_entity.type
_entity.pdbx_description
1 polymer ?
#
loop_
_entity_poly.entity_id
_entity_poly.type
_entity_poly.pdbx_seq_one_letter_code
_entity_poly.pdbx_strand_id
1 'polypeptide(L)'
;MTLASFLLIVFFVLTLLIRKISGKDICALCVSVSLTWVSMFILMLGGIGQDKIVLGILMGGSAVGFVYYFSSRSSETFKLLKFPLLVSLFWLVYLALSVPKQISPINIVFLGGLWFLFGFIFFLYKNNNLRALGKRL
;
A
#
# COMPACT_ATOMS: atom_id res chain seq x y z
N MET A 1 -5.32 -6.82 -19.35
CA MET A 1 -6.40 -7.22 -18.42
C MET A 1 -6.56 -8.74 -18.25
N THR A 2 -6.66 -9.54 -19.32
CA THR A 2 -6.85 -11.01 -19.25
C THR A 2 -5.75 -11.78 -18.50
N LEU A 3 -4.48 -11.40 -18.70
CA LEU A 3 -3.34 -12.07 -18.06
C LEU A 3 -3.31 -11.88 -16.53
N ALA A 4 -3.68 -10.69 -16.05
CA ALA A 4 -3.73 -10.40 -14.62
C ALA A 4 -4.83 -11.22 -13.93
N SER A 5 -6.02 -11.30 -14.52
CA SER A 5 -7.13 -12.12 -14.00
C SER A 5 -6.76 -13.60 -13.98
N PHE A 6 -6.09 -14.10 -15.02
CA PHE A 6 -5.63 -15.49 -15.07
C PHE A 6 -4.62 -15.79 -13.96
N LEU A 7 -3.60 -14.94 -13.80
CA LEU A 7 -2.60 -15.09 -12.73
C LEU A 7 -3.23 -15.03 -11.33
N LEU A 8 -4.18 -14.12 -11.11
CA LEU A 8 -4.90 -14.01 -9.84
C LEU A 8 -5.62 -15.30 -9.49
N ILE A 9 -6.38 -15.87 -10.44
CA ILE A 9 -7.13 -17.12 -10.22
C ILE A 9 -6.17 -18.26 -9.92
N VAL A 10 -5.10 -18.42 -10.71
CA VAL A 10 -4.10 -19.48 -10.52
C VAL A 10 -3.44 -19.38 -9.15
N PHE A 11 -2.92 -18.20 -8.79
CA PHE A 11 -2.28 -18.01 -7.48
C PHE A 11 -3.26 -18.14 -6.31
N PHE A 12 -4.52 -17.75 -6.49
CA PHE A 12 -5.55 -17.90 -5.48
C PHE A 12 -5.84 -19.39 -5.19
N VAL A 13 -6.08 -20.18 -6.22
CA VAL A 13 -6.31 -21.63 -6.09
C VAL A 13 -5.09 -22.31 -5.48
N LEU A 14 -3.89 -21.96 -5.95
CA LEU A 14 -2.63 -22.52 -5.44
C LEU A 14 -2.43 -22.20 -3.95
N THR A 15 -2.73 -20.96 -3.55
CA THR A 15 -2.61 -20.54 -2.15
C THR A 15 -3.66 -21.22 -1.26
N LEU A 16 -4.88 -21.47 -1.76
CA LEU A 16 -5.88 -22.24 -1.03
C LEU A 16 -5.43 -23.69 -0.78
N LEU A 17 -4.82 -24.33 -1.78
CA LEU A 17 -4.25 -25.67 -1.63
C LEU A 17 -3.12 -25.68 -0.58
N ILE A 18 -2.21 -24.71 -0.64
CA ILE A 18 -1.13 -24.56 0.34
C ILE A 18 -1.69 -24.32 1.74
N ARG A 19 -2.73 -23.47 1.89
CA ARG A 19 -3.39 -23.22 3.17
C ARG A 19 -3.94 -24.53 3.76
N LYS A 20 -4.62 -25.34 2.94
CA LYS A 20 -5.18 -26.63 3.36
C LYS A 20 -4.10 -27.60 3.85
N ILE A 21 -2.94 -27.63 3.19
CA ILE A 21 -1.84 -28.53 3.55
C ILE A 21 -1.05 -28.02 4.76
N SER A 22 -0.80 -26.71 4.84
CA SER A 22 0.09 -26.13 5.85
C SER A 22 -0.60 -25.86 7.19
N GLY A 23 -1.94 -25.84 7.24
CA GLY A 23 -2.71 -25.62 8.48
C GLY A 23 -2.57 -24.21 9.08
N LYS A 24 -1.95 -23.26 8.36
CA LYS A 24 -1.76 -21.88 8.82
C LYS A 24 -2.88 -20.98 8.32
N ASP A 25 -3.32 -20.04 9.16
CA ASP A 25 -4.31 -19.01 8.80
C ASP A 25 -3.68 -17.86 8.00
N ILE A 26 -3.27 -18.17 6.77
CA ILE A 26 -2.77 -17.18 5.83
C ILE A 26 -3.94 -16.71 4.95
N CYS A 27 -4.06 -15.39 4.77
CA CYS A 27 -5.02 -14.78 3.86
C CYS A 27 -4.67 -15.14 2.41
N ALA A 28 -5.36 -16.14 1.84
CA ALA A 28 -5.11 -16.61 0.48
C ALA A 28 -5.30 -15.49 -0.57
N LEU A 29 -6.24 -14.59 -0.34
CA LEU A 29 -6.50 -13.44 -1.21
C LEU A 29 -5.34 -12.42 -1.17
N CYS A 30 -4.80 -12.16 0.01
CA CYS A 30 -3.71 -11.21 0.20
C CYS A 30 -2.42 -11.71 -0.48
N VAL A 31 -2.12 -13.00 -0.31
CA VAL A 31 -0.94 -13.64 -0.92
C VAL A 31 -1.09 -13.74 -2.44
N SER A 32 -2.26 -14.13 -2.95
CA SER A 32 -2.48 -14.21 -4.40
C SER A 32 -2.40 -12.86 -5.09
N VAL A 33 -2.99 -11.81 -4.52
CA VAL A 33 -2.85 -10.43 -5.05
C VAL A 33 -1.38 -10.01 -5.03
N SER A 34 -0.66 -10.30 -3.95
CA SER A 34 0.76 -9.95 -3.81
C SER A 34 1.63 -10.66 -4.83
N LEU A 35 1.46 -11.98 -4.99
CA LEU A 35 2.16 -12.79 -5.99
C LEU A 35 1.86 -12.30 -7.40
N THR A 36 0.60 -11.98 -7.69
CA THR A 36 0.20 -11.53 -9.03
C THR A 36 0.93 -10.25 -9.43
N TRP A 37 0.90 -9.21 -8.58
CA TRP A 37 1.57 -7.96 -8.94
C TRP A 37 3.08 -8.11 -8.93
N VAL A 38 3.66 -8.91 -8.04
CA VAL A 38 5.12 -9.18 -8.04
C VAL A 38 5.54 -9.85 -9.35
N SER A 39 4.81 -10.89 -9.80
CA SER A 39 5.07 -11.54 -11.08
C SER A 39 4.92 -10.58 -12.25
N MET A 40 3.85 -9.78 -12.29
CA MET A 40 3.65 -8.79 -13.35
C MET A 40 4.71 -7.67 -13.33
N PHE A 41 5.15 -7.25 -12.15
CA PHE A 41 6.21 -6.26 -11.99
C PHE A 41 7.54 -6.78 -12.54
N ILE A 42 7.89 -8.04 -12.26
CA ILE A 42 9.08 -8.70 -12.83
C ILE A 42 8.97 -8.77 -14.36
N LEU A 43 7.80 -9.15 -14.90
CA LEU A 43 7.58 -9.17 -16.35
C LEU A 43 7.72 -7.78 -16.99
N MET A 44 7.23 -6.74 -16.31
CA MET A 44 7.38 -5.35 -16.75
C MET A 44 8.84 -4.92 -16.81
N LEU A 45 9.67 -5.32 -15.84
CA LEU A 45 11.11 -5.06 -15.85
C LEU A 45 11.83 -5.78 -17.01
N GLY A 46 11.33 -6.95 -17.41
CA GLY A 46 11.80 -7.69 -18.60
C GLY A 46 11.38 -7.07 -19.95
N GLY A 47 10.71 -5.91 -19.94
CA GLY A 47 10.26 -5.24 -21.16
C GLY A 47 9.01 -5.84 -21.79
N ILE A 48 8.36 -6.81 -21.13
CA ILE A 48 7.10 -7.39 -21.62
C ILE A 48 6.00 -6.36 -21.32
N GLY A 49 5.31 -5.92 -22.37
CA GLY A 49 4.25 -4.92 -22.29
C GLY A 49 3.13 -5.34 -21.34
N GLN A 50 3.19 -4.87 -20.10
CA GLN A 50 2.16 -5.08 -19.09
C GLN A 50 1.35 -3.81 -18.89
N ASP A 51 0.07 -4.01 -18.58
CA ASP A 51 -0.86 -2.94 -18.28
C ASP A 51 -0.51 -2.31 -16.92
N LYS A 52 0.12 -1.13 -16.96
CA LYS A 52 0.53 -0.38 -15.77
C LYS A 52 -0.66 0.01 -14.89
N ILE A 53 -1.84 0.20 -15.46
CA ILE A 53 -3.04 0.58 -14.70
C ILE A 53 -3.43 -0.58 -13.79
N VAL A 54 -3.52 -1.79 -14.35
CA VAL A 54 -3.85 -2.99 -13.58
C VAL A 54 -2.79 -3.24 -12.50
N LEU A 55 -1.51 -3.15 -12.85
CA LEU A 55 -0.42 -3.32 -11.88
C LEU A 55 -0.50 -2.30 -10.74
N GLY A 56 -0.82 -1.05 -11.06
CA GLY A 56 -0.99 0.03 -10.09
C GLY A 56 -2.18 -0.21 -9.16
N ILE A 57 -3.30 -0.73 -9.68
CA ILE A 57 -4.47 -1.10 -8.87
C ILE A 57 -4.11 -2.21 -7.87
N LEU A 58 -3.41 -3.27 -8.31
CA LEU A 58 -3.02 -4.35 -7.39
C LEU A 58 -2.03 -3.87 -6.31
N MET A 59 -1.00 -3.12 -6.70
CA MET A 59 -0.03 -2.57 -5.75
C MET A 59 -0.68 -1.56 -4.79
N GLY A 60 -1.63 -0.77 -5.28
CA GLY A 60 -2.43 0.15 -4.48
C GLY A 60 -3.30 -0.60 -3.45
N GLY A 61 -3.93 -1.70 -3.84
CA GLY A 61 -4.66 -2.58 -2.92
C GLY A 61 -3.78 -3.14 -1.80
N SER A 62 -2.56 -3.57 -2.13
CA SER A 62 -1.56 -4.01 -1.15
C SER A 62 -1.12 -2.87 -0.21
N ALA A 63 -0.91 -1.65 -0.74
CA ALA A 63 -0.57 -0.48 0.07
C ALA A 63 -1.66 -0.14 1.08
N VAL A 64 -2.94 -0.13 0.66
CA VAL A 64 -4.08 0.07 1.56
C VAL A 64 -4.12 -1.01 2.63
N GLY A 65 -4.00 -2.28 2.25
CA GLY A 65 -3.98 -3.40 3.19
C GLY A 65 -2.86 -3.27 4.23
N PHE A 66 -1.67 -2.86 3.80
CA PHE A 66 -0.54 -2.60 4.69
C PHE A 66 -0.83 -1.47 5.69
N VAL A 67 -1.40 -0.35 5.25
CA VAL A 67 -1.76 0.76 6.15
C VAL A 67 -2.80 0.33 7.18
N TYR A 68 -3.82 -0.44 6.78
CA TYR A 68 -4.83 -0.95 7.71
C TYR A 68 -4.24 -1.93 8.72
N TYR A 69 -3.39 -2.86 8.26
CA TYR A 69 -2.68 -3.78 9.14
C TYR A 69 -1.80 -3.03 10.15
N PHE A 70 -0.95 -2.12 9.67
CA PHE A 70 -0.08 -1.31 10.52
C PHE A 70 -0.88 -0.47 11.53
N SER A 71 -1.98 0.14 11.07
CA SER A 71 -2.86 0.91 11.93
C SER A 71 -3.56 0.07 13.00
N SER A 72 -3.91 -1.18 12.73
CA SER A 72 -4.58 -2.04 13.72
C SER A 72 -3.65 -2.40 14.89
N ARG A 73 -2.33 -2.36 14.67
CA ARG A 73 -1.32 -2.77 15.65
C ARG A 73 -0.66 -1.61 16.39
N SER A 74 -0.93 -0.37 15.98
CA SER A 74 -0.32 0.85 16.53
C SER A 74 -1.27 1.60 17.46
N SER A 75 -0.73 2.40 18.39
CA SER A 75 -1.53 3.13 19.38
C SER A 75 -2.44 4.17 18.71
N GLU A 76 -3.51 4.59 19.39
CA GLU A 76 -4.50 5.52 18.82
C GLU A 76 -3.89 6.81 18.26
N THR A 77 -2.80 7.28 18.85
CA THR A 77 -1.99 8.40 18.40
C THR A 77 -1.40 8.22 17.00
N PHE A 78 -0.99 7.01 16.62
CA PHE A 78 -0.45 6.74 15.28
C PHE A 78 -1.56 6.60 14.21
N LYS A 79 -2.83 6.48 14.61
CA LYS A 79 -3.95 6.46 13.66
C LYS A 79 -4.04 7.75 12.85
N LEU A 80 -3.58 8.87 13.40
CA LEU A 80 -3.50 10.18 12.72
C LEU A 80 -2.52 10.15 11.53
N LEU A 81 -1.45 9.35 11.62
CA LEU A 81 -0.43 9.25 10.58
C LEU A 81 -0.80 8.28 9.45
N LYS A 82 -2.00 7.67 9.48
CA LYS A 82 -2.46 6.76 8.42
C LYS A 82 -2.51 7.41 7.06
N PHE A 83 -3.00 8.65 7.01
CA PHE A 83 -3.15 9.38 5.75
C PHE A 83 -1.78 9.70 5.11
N PRO A 84 -0.82 10.35 5.81
CA PRO A 84 0.52 10.55 5.26
C PRO A 84 1.20 9.25 4.85
N LEU A 85 1.03 8.19 5.64
CA LEU A 85 1.60 6.88 5.32
C LEU A 85 0.99 6.31 4.02
N LEU A 86 -0.34 6.38 3.86
CA LEU A 86 -1.02 5.89 2.66
C LEU A 86 -0.58 6.66 1.41
N VAL A 87 -0.53 7.99 1.50
CA VAL A 87 -0.08 8.85 0.38
C VAL A 87 1.38 8.54 0.03
N SER A 88 2.24 8.31 1.03
CA SER A 88 3.64 7.93 0.80
C SER A 88 3.79 6.57 0.11
N LEU A 89 2.93 5.59 0.42
CA LEU A 89 2.93 4.30 -0.25
C LEU A 89 2.42 4.40 -1.69
N PHE A 90 1.37 5.17 -1.95
CA PHE A 90 0.92 5.42 -3.33
C PHE A 90 1.98 6.16 -4.15
N TRP A 91 2.71 7.09 -3.52
CA TRP A 91 3.86 7.74 -4.13
C TRP A 91 4.95 6.73 -4.50
N LEU A 92 5.26 5.78 -3.61
CA LEU A 92 6.20 4.69 -3.89
C LEU A 92 5.73 3.77 -5.03
N VAL A 93 4.44 3.42 -5.07
CA VAL A 93 3.86 2.63 -6.17
C VAL A 93 4.00 3.39 -7.50
N TYR A 94 3.67 4.69 -7.50
CA TYR A 94 3.83 5.53 -8.68
C TYR A 94 5.28 5.58 -9.17
N LEU A 95 6.25 5.76 -8.26
CA LEU A 95 7.67 5.73 -8.59
C LEU A 95 8.12 4.38 -9.14
N ALA A 96 7.61 3.27 -8.59
CA ALA A 96 7.93 1.93 -9.06
C ALA A 96 7.41 1.67 -10.49
N LEU A 97 6.25 2.22 -10.85
CA LEU A 97 5.62 2.05 -12.17
C LEU A 97 6.12 3.06 -13.22
N SER A 98 6.65 4.19 -12.76
CA SER A 98 7.15 5.26 -13.61
C SER A 98 8.63 5.04 -13.94
N VAL A 99 8.96 5.06 -15.23
CA VAL A 99 10.37 5.09 -15.66
C VAL A 99 10.99 6.40 -15.12
N PRO A 100 12.22 6.40 -14.56
CA PRO A 100 12.76 7.50 -13.73
C PRO A 100 12.97 8.87 -14.42
N LYS A 101 12.39 9.12 -15.59
CA LYS A 101 12.59 10.36 -16.35
C LYS A 101 11.78 11.57 -15.88
N GLN A 102 10.81 11.43 -14.95
CA GLN A 102 9.90 12.53 -14.59
C GLN A 102 9.57 12.61 -13.09
N ILE A 103 10.58 12.53 -12.21
CA ILE A 103 10.37 12.89 -10.80
C ILE A 103 10.42 14.41 -10.69
N SER A 104 9.26 15.07 -10.69
CA SER A 104 9.19 16.51 -10.46
C SER A 104 9.49 16.83 -8.98
N PRO A 105 10.36 17.81 -8.68
CA PRO A 105 10.71 18.19 -7.31
C PRO A 105 9.50 18.67 -6.49
N ILE A 106 8.44 19.14 -7.15
CA ILE A 106 7.20 19.60 -6.50
C ILE A 106 6.56 18.49 -5.65
N ASN A 107 6.67 17.23 -6.06
CA ASN A 107 6.03 16.12 -5.38
C ASN A 107 6.71 15.77 -4.06
N ILE A 108 8.04 15.95 -4.00
CA ILE A 108 8.84 15.75 -2.79
C ILE A 108 8.50 16.83 -1.77
N VAL A 109 8.38 18.08 -2.21
CA VAL A 109 7.96 19.20 -1.37
C VAL A 109 6.54 18.97 -0.83
N PHE A 110 5.62 18.49 -1.66
CA PHE A 110 4.24 18.19 -1.24
C PHE A 110 4.19 17.06 -0.20
N LEU A 111 4.90 15.94 -0.43
CA LEU A 111 5.00 14.86 0.55
C LEU A 111 5.62 15.33 1.86
N GLY A 112 6.71 16.11 1.78
CA GLY A 112 7.39 16.67 2.94
C GLY A 112 6.49 17.61 3.74
N GLY A 113 5.74 18.49 3.07
CA GLY A 113 4.78 19.39 3.70
C GLY A 113 3.64 18.64 4.39
N LEU A 114 3.14 17.56 3.77
CA LEU A 114 2.09 16.72 4.34
C LEU A 114 2.56 15.99 5.60
N TRP A 115 3.78 15.44 5.58
CA TRP A 115 4.41 14.85 6.77
C TRP A 115 4.70 15.89 7.85
N PHE A 116 5.15 17.09 7.47
CA PHE A 116 5.41 18.18 8.41
C PHE A 116 4.12 18.63 9.11
N LEU A 117 3.04 18.82 8.36
CA LEU A 117 1.74 19.23 8.89
C LEU A 117 1.16 18.19 9.86
N PHE A 118 1.14 16.92 9.47
CA PHE A 118 0.65 15.84 10.34
C PHE A 118 1.59 15.57 11.53
N GLY A 119 2.91 15.71 11.34
CA GLY A 119 3.91 15.60 12.40
C GLY A 119 3.77 16.71 13.44
N PHE A 120 3.50 17.95 13.00
CA PHE A 120 3.23 19.08 13.88
C PHE A 120 1.93 18.89 14.67
N ILE A 121 0.84 18.47 14.02
CA ILE A 121 -0.41 18.11 14.71
C ILE A 121 -0.18 16.99 15.74
N PHE A 122 0.60 15.97 15.38
CA PHE A 122 0.94 14.87 16.29
C PHE A 122 1.73 15.36 17.51
N PHE A 123 2.69 16.27 17.32
CA PHE A 123 3.45 16.85 18.43
C PHE A 123 2.57 17.66 19.37
N LEU A 124 1.65 18.47 18.84
CA LEU A 124 0.68 19.23 19.64
C LEU A 124 -0.32 18.31 20.37
N TYR A 125 -0.79 17.25 19.71
CA TYR A 125 -1.69 16.25 20.31
C TYR A 125 -1.02 15.48 21.46
N LYS A 126 0.30 15.24 21.36
CA LYS A 126 1.07 14.61 22.43
C LYS A 126 1.32 15.55 23.62
N ASN A 127 1.45 16.84 23.38
CA ASN A 127 1.83 17.83 24.39
C ASN A 127 0.65 18.40 25.21
N ASN A 128 -0.59 18.36 24.71
CA ASN A 128 -1.77 18.88 25.42
C ASN A 128 -2.93 17.89 25.46
N ASN A 129 -3.75 18.00 26.52
CA ASN A 129 -4.95 17.21 26.83
C ASN A 129 -6.13 17.45 25.83
N LEU A 130 -5.86 17.53 24.53
CA LEU A 130 -6.82 17.68 23.43
C LEU A 130 -7.57 16.37 23.12
N ARG A 131 -7.83 15.55 24.15
CA ARG A 131 -8.68 14.33 24.07
C ARG A 131 -10.11 14.64 23.61
N ALA A 132 -10.55 15.89 23.66
CA ALA A 132 -11.94 16.28 23.37
C ALA A 132 -12.26 16.41 21.87
N LEU A 133 -11.29 16.74 21.01
CA LEU A 133 -11.54 16.99 19.57
C LEU A 133 -11.44 15.72 18.72
N GLY A 134 -10.55 14.77 19.09
CA GLY A 134 -10.40 13.49 18.39
C GLY A 134 -11.53 12.47 18.61
N LYS A 135 -12.47 12.73 19.53
CA LYS A 135 -13.65 11.87 19.75
C LYS A 135 -14.84 12.18 18.82
N ARG A 136 -14.76 13.26 18.02
CA ARG A 136 -15.83 13.70 17.11
C ARG A 136 -15.51 13.49 15.62
N LEU A 137 -14.35 12.93 15.30
CA LEU A 137 -13.86 12.65 13.94
C LEU A 137 -13.56 11.15 13.82
#